data_AF-A0A7K7VHR8-F1
#
_entry.id   AF-A0A7K7VHR8-F1
#
_cell.length_a   1.000
_cell.length_b   1.000
_cell.length_c   1.000
_cell.angle_alpha   90.00
_cell.angle_beta   90.00
_cell.angle_gamma   90.00
#
_symmetry.space_group_name_H-M   'P 1'
#
loop_
_entity.id
_entity.type
_entity.pdbx_description
1 polymer ?
#
loop_
_entity_poly.entity_id
_entity_poly.type
_entity_poly.pdbx_seq_one_letter_code
_entity_poly.pdbx_strand_id
1 'polypeptide(L)'
;VIATMRDVGKRGALEAAAGPALGRTLDVKQLDVGDEGSIRACVESLPGRRVDCQSLPDMQRLMDTNFFGLVRLVKEVLPDMKRRRSGHIVVISSIMGLQGIVFNDIYAASKFAVEGFCESLVVQTLHFNI
;
A
#
# COMPACT_ATOMS: atom_id res chain seq x y z
N VAL A 1 5.66 12.45 22.31
CA VAL A 1 4.69 11.44 21.81
C VAL A 1 3.54 12.18 21.17
N ILE A 2 3.17 11.82 19.95
CA ILE A 2 1.97 12.33 19.29
C ILE A 2 0.94 11.21 19.28
N ALA A 3 -0.12 11.34 20.06
CA ALA A 3 -1.23 10.40 20.07
C ALA A 3 -2.31 10.93 19.11
N THR A 4 -2.63 10.15 18.08
CA THR A 4 -3.57 10.59 17.05
C THR A 4 -4.89 9.84 17.15
N MET A 5 -6.01 10.52 16.88
CA MET A 5 -7.33 9.90 16.82
C MET A 5 -8.22 10.58 15.79
N ARG A 6 -9.11 9.80 15.16
CA ARG A 6 -10.06 10.31 14.16
C ARG A 6 -11.01 11.36 14.75
N ASP A 7 -11.54 11.07 15.93
CA ASP A 7 -12.48 11.91 16.66
C ASP A 7 -11.91 12.26 18.04
N VAL A 8 -11.54 13.53 18.21
CA VAL A 8 -10.97 14.07 19.45
C VAL A 8 -12.02 14.22 20.56
N GLY A 9 -13.32 14.14 20.26
CA GLY A 9 -14.37 14.12 21.27
C GLY A 9 -14.28 12.90 22.20
N LYS A 10 -13.57 11.85 21.79
CA LYS A 10 -13.39 10.59 22.54
C LYS A 10 -12.10 10.53 23.36
N ARG A 11 -11.36 11.64 23.49
CA ARG A 11 -10.02 11.68 24.12
C ARG A 11 -10.01 11.51 25.64
N GLY A 12 -11.16 11.58 26.32
CA GLY A 12 -11.24 11.67 27.79
C GLY A 12 -10.50 10.55 28.53
N ALA A 13 -10.64 9.29 28.09
CA ALA A 13 -9.93 8.17 28.71
C ALA A 13 -8.40 8.27 28.52
N LEU A 14 -7.95 8.76 27.37
CA LEU A 14 -6.53 8.95 27.08
C LEU A 14 -5.94 10.11 27.88
N GLU A 15 -6.67 11.23 28.00
CA GLU A 15 -6.23 12.38 28.80
C GLU A 15 -6.13 12.01 30.29
N ALA A 16 -7.10 11.27 30.81
CA ALA A 16 -7.07 10.76 32.17
C ALA A 16 -5.87 9.83 32.41
N ALA A 17 -5.55 8.95 31.45
CA ALA A 17 -4.39 8.06 31.53
C ALA A 17 -3.05 8.79 31.34
N ALA A 18 -3.01 9.83 30.52
CA ALA A 18 -1.81 10.62 30.25
C ALA A 18 -1.39 11.47 31.45
N GLY A 19 -2.36 11.97 32.23
CA GLY A 19 -2.09 12.73 33.45
C GLY A 19 -1.09 13.88 33.23
N PRO A 20 0.01 13.97 34.01
CA PRO A 20 1.00 15.05 33.89
C PRO A 20 1.78 15.09 32.56
N ALA A 21 1.73 14.01 31.76
CA ALA A 21 2.42 13.94 30.48
C ALA A 21 1.72 14.78 29.39
N LEU A 22 0.42 15.03 29.54
CA LEU A 22 -0.39 15.77 28.58
C LEU A 22 0.14 17.22 28.44
N GLY A 23 0.39 17.64 27.20
CA GLY A 23 0.92 18.97 26.88
C GLY A 23 2.41 19.19 27.22
N ARG A 24 3.09 18.17 27.76
CA ARG A 24 4.54 18.22 28.04
C ARG A 24 5.31 17.24 27.16
N THR A 25 4.91 15.98 27.22
CA THR A 25 5.56 14.87 26.49
C THR A 25 4.58 14.10 25.63
N LEU A 26 3.26 14.32 25.79
CA LEU A 26 2.19 13.74 24.98
C LEU A 26 1.24 14.84 24.50
N ASP A 27 1.04 14.92 23.19
CA ASP A 27 0.01 15.75 22.57
C ASP A 27 -1.01 14.87 21.85
N VAL A 28 -2.29 15.21 22.02
CA VAL A 28 -3.39 14.56 21.28
C VAL A 28 -3.73 15.41 20.05
N LYS A 29 -3.69 14.79 18.86
CA LYS A 29 -4.01 15.46 17.59
C LYS A 29 -5.09 14.70 16.81
N GLN A 30 -5.91 15.45 16.07
CA GLN A 30 -6.87 14.87 15.16
C GLN A 30 -6.13 14.29 13.94
N LEU A 31 -6.46 13.05 13.56
CA LEU A 31 -5.97 12.40 12.35
C LEU A 31 -6.99 11.38 11.86
N ASP A 32 -7.58 11.63 10.70
CA ASP A 32 -8.31 10.65 9.92
C ASP A 32 -7.41 10.17 8.78
N VAL A 33 -6.97 8.91 8.86
CA VAL A 33 -6.11 8.29 7.83
C VAL A 33 -6.81 8.09 6.49
N GLY A 34 -8.13 8.23 6.42
CA GLY A 34 -8.91 8.20 5.19
C GLY A 34 -9.07 9.56 4.51
N ASP A 35 -8.61 10.66 5.13
CA ASP A 35 -8.72 12.01 4.61
C ASP A 35 -7.33 12.65 4.48
N GLU A 36 -6.91 12.91 3.24
CA GLU A 36 -5.63 13.57 2.94
C GLU A 36 -5.51 14.96 3.58
N GLY A 37 -6.62 15.70 3.70
CA GLY A 37 -6.66 17.00 4.35
C GLY A 37 -6.31 16.90 5.83
N SER A 38 -6.96 15.97 6.54
CA SER A 38 -6.67 15.65 7.94
C SER A 38 -5.22 15.19 8.15
N ILE A 39 -4.71 14.30 7.29
CA ILE A 39 -3.31 13.85 7.35
C ILE A 39 -2.36 15.05 7.22
N ARG A 40 -2.58 15.89 6.20
CA ARG A 40 -1.73 17.06 5.94
C ARG A 40 -1.74 18.03 7.11
N ALA A 41 -2.93 18.37 7.61
CA ALA A 41 -3.08 19.29 8.74
C ALA A 41 -2.40 18.75 10.01
N CYS A 42 -2.55 17.45 10.31
CA CYS A 42 -1.88 16.83 11.44
C CYS A 42 -0.36 16.88 11.29
N VAL A 43 0.18 16.46 10.14
CA VAL A 43 1.63 16.42 9.88
C VAL A 43 2.25 17.82 9.85
N GLU A 44 1.57 18.81 9.27
CA GLU A 44 2.01 20.21 9.25
C GLU A 44 2.14 20.83 10.64
N SER A 45 1.35 20.35 11.60
CA SER A 45 1.40 20.81 12.98
C SER A 45 2.55 20.22 13.80
N LEU A 46 3.40 19.37 13.22
CA LEU A 46 4.53 18.70 13.89
C LEU A 46 5.86 19.45 13.66
N PRO A 47 6.68 19.66 14.70
CA PRO A 47 7.98 20.31 14.56
C PRO A 47 9.00 19.43 13.82
N GLY A 48 9.85 20.03 12.98
CA GLY A 48 11.01 19.36 12.36
C GLY A 48 10.71 18.48 11.13
N ARG A 49 9.58 18.73 10.44
CA ARG A 49 9.10 17.85 9.35
C ARG A 49 10.05 17.75 8.14
N ARG A 50 10.22 16.52 7.66
CA ARG A 50 10.70 16.17 6.31
C ARG A 50 9.85 15.02 5.77
N VAL A 51 9.31 15.18 4.56
CA VAL A 51 8.65 14.10 3.82
C VAL A 51 9.71 13.53 2.88
N ASP A 52 10.07 12.26 3.07
CA ASP A 52 11.18 11.60 2.37
C ASP A 52 10.69 10.55 1.34
N CYS A 53 9.40 10.59 0.98
CA CYS A 53 8.76 9.59 0.13
C CYS A 53 8.25 10.17 -1.20
N GLN A 54 8.07 9.28 -2.18
CA GLN A 54 7.46 9.63 -3.48
C GLN A 54 6.04 10.18 -3.29
N SER A 55 5.57 10.96 -4.26
CA SER A 55 4.18 11.46 -4.20
C SER A 55 3.20 10.28 -4.32
N LEU A 56 2.08 10.36 -3.60
CA LEU A 56 1.05 9.32 -3.70
C LEU A 56 0.56 9.12 -5.16
N PRO A 57 0.39 10.15 -6.00
CA PRO A 57 0.10 9.97 -7.42
C PRO A 57 1.18 9.20 -8.20
N ASP A 58 2.47 9.40 -7.90
CA ASP A 58 3.54 8.61 -8.53
C ASP A 58 3.48 7.14 -8.09
N MET A 59 3.26 6.90 -6.80
CA MET A 59 3.11 5.56 -6.24
C MET A 59 1.93 4.82 -6.87
N GLN A 60 0.79 5.49 -7.01
CA GLN A 60 -0.40 4.96 -7.67
C GLN A 60 -0.14 4.65 -9.14
N ARG A 61 0.51 5.54 -9.88
CA ARG A 61 0.88 5.30 -11.29
C ARG A 61 1.79 4.09 -11.44
N LEU A 62 2.74 3.91 -10.53
CA LEU A 62 3.64 2.76 -10.53
C LEU A 62 2.87 1.45 -10.29
N MET A 63 1.97 1.43 -9.31
CA MET A 63 1.11 0.27 -9.04
C MET A 63 0.13 -0.01 -10.20
N ASP A 64 -0.47 1.02 -10.78
CA ASP A 64 -1.39 0.86 -11.90
C ASP A 64 -0.67 0.28 -13.12
N THR A 65 0.55 0.73 -13.39
CA THR A 65 1.37 0.20 -14.50
C THR A 65 1.82 -1.24 -14.24
N ASN A 66 2.49 -1.48 -13.11
CA ASN A 66 3.17 -2.77 -12.88
C ASN A 66 2.20 -3.89 -12.50
N PHE A 67 1.21 -3.59 -11.65
CA PHE A 67 0.32 -4.59 -11.10
C PHE A 67 -1.03 -4.59 -11.82
N PHE A 68 -1.76 -3.48 -11.81
CA PHE A 68 -3.09 -3.47 -12.41
C PHE A 68 -3.04 -3.62 -13.94
N GLY A 69 -1.99 -3.14 -14.60
CA GLY A 69 -1.75 -3.39 -16.03
C GLY A 69 -1.66 -4.88 -16.35
N LEU A 70 -0.90 -5.64 -15.56
CA LEU A 70 -0.83 -7.10 -15.65
C LEU A 70 -2.20 -7.74 -15.42
N VAL A 71 -2.89 -7.37 -14.34
CA VAL A 71 -4.20 -7.93 -13.99
C VAL A 71 -5.22 -7.69 -15.12
N ARG A 72 -5.25 -6.48 -15.70
CA ARG A 72 -6.12 -6.13 -16.83
C ARG A 72 -5.80 -7.01 -18.04
N LEU A 73 -4.52 -7.12 -18.42
CA LEU A 73 -4.13 -7.95 -19.57
C LEU A 73 -4.51 -9.42 -19.37
N VAL A 74 -4.19 -9.99 -18.20
CA VAL A 74 -4.50 -11.40 -17.89
C VAL A 74 -6.00 -11.65 -17.93
N LYS A 75 -6.82 -10.73 -17.38
CA LYS A 75 -8.28 -10.84 -17.43
C LYS A 75 -8.83 -10.96 -18.85
N GLU A 76 -8.26 -10.23 -19.79
CA GLU A 76 -8.71 -10.25 -21.19
C GLU A 76 -8.27 -11.51 -21.94
N VAL A 77 -7.03 -11.97 -21.75
CA VAL A 77 -6.50 -13.10 -22.53
C VAL A 77 -6.85 -14.47 -21.93
N LEU A 78 -6.99 -14.57 -20.61
CA LEU A 78 -7.12 -15.84 -19.91
C LEU A 78 -8.37 -16.64 -20.28
N PRO A 79 -9.57 -16.06 -20.49
CA PRO A 79 -10.76 -16.81 -20.90
C PRO A 79 -10.54 -17.58 -22.21
N ASP A 80 -9.89 -16.95 -23.18
CA ASP A 80 -9.58 -17.57 -24.47
C ASP A 80 -8.54 -18.68 -24.34
N MET A 81 -7.51 -18.46 -23.50
CA MET A 81 -6.53 -19.51 -23.16
C MET A 81 -7.20 -20.72 -22.52
N LYS A 82 -8.14 -20.49 -21.59
CA LYS A 82 -8.91 -21.55 -20.90
C LYS A 82 -9.77 -22.35 -21.87
N ARG A 83 -10.44 -21.68 -22.81
CA ARG A 83 -11.27 -22.32 -23.84
C ARG A 83 -10.45 -23.25 -24.74
N ARG A 84 -9.26 -22.83 -25.16
CA ARG A 84 -8.37 -23.62 -26.03
C ARG A 84 -7.44 -24.59 -25.27
N ARG A 85 -7.47 -24.57 -23.94
CA ARG A 85 -6.68 -25.45 -23.05
C ARG A 85 -5.17 -25.41 -23.35
N SER A 86 -4.68 -24.24 -23.73
CA SER A 86 -3.29 -24.01 -24.13
C SER A 86 -2.92 -22.53 -24.10
N GLY A 87 -1.68 -22.22 -23.75
CA GLY A 87 -1.14 -20.87 -23.75
C GLY A 87 0.04 -20.77 -22.80
N HIS A 88 0.77 -19.66 -22.87
CA HIS A 88 1.81 -19.32 -21.90
C HIS A 88 1.70 -17.85 -21.56
N ILE A 89 1.79 -17.53 -20.27
CA ILE A 89 1.88 -16.17 -19.75
C ILE A 89 3.24 -16.03 -19.09
N VAL A 90 4.11 -15.21 -19.67
CA VAL A 90 5.44 -14.91 -19.12
C VAL A 90 5.39 -13.51 -18.52
N VAL A 91 5.71 -13.39 -17.23
CA VAL A 91 5.67 -12.14 -16.49
C VAL A 91 7.08 -11.75 -16.06
N ILE A 92 7.48 -10.52 -16.38
CA ILE A 92 8.79 -9.98 -15.98
C ILE A 92 8.66 -9.32 -14.61
N SER A 93 9.12 -10.03 -13.59
CA SER A 93 9.19 -9.54 -12.22
C SER A 93 10.54 -8.87 -11.92
N SER A 94 11.05 -9.03 -10.70
CA SER A 94 12.32 -8.49 -10.21
C SER A 94 12.79 -9.32 -9.00
N ILE A 95 14.09 -9.26 -8.68
CA ILE A 95 14.58 -9.71 -7.37
C ILE A 95 13.84 -9.03 -6.21
N MET A 96 13.30 -7.83 -6.48
CA MET A 96 12.52 -7.06 -5.54
C MET A 96 11.08 -7.53 -5.36
N GLY A 97 10.67 -8.58 -6.10
CA GLY A 97 9.46 -9.35 -5.79
C GLY A 97 9.69 -10.41 -4.70
N LEU A 98 10.95 -10.63 -4.29
CA LEU A 98 11.33 -11.61 -3.27
C LEU A 98 11.93 -10.96 -2.01
N GLN A 99 12.53 -9.78 -2.13
CA GLN A 99 13.07 -9.02 -0.99
C GLN A 99 12.98 -7.50 -1.18
N GLY A 100 12.82 -6.76 -0.09
CA GLY A 100 12.87 -5.31 -0.10
C GLY A 100 14.30 -4.76 -0.19
N ILE A 101 14.48 -3.64 -0.89
CA ILE A 101 15.73 -2.87 -0.92
C ILE A 101 15.40 -1.42 -0.56
N VAL A 102 16.29 -0.76 0.19
CA VAL A 102 16.15 0.63 0.63
C VAL A 102 15.88 1.55 -0.58
N PHE A 103 15.04 2.57 -0.38
CA PHE A 103 14.63 3.58 -1.38
C PHE A 103 13.83 3.06 -2.58
N ASN A 104 13.28 1.85 -2.50
CA ASN A 104 12.48 1.25 -3.56
C ASN A 104 11.21 0.59 -3.01
N ASP A 105 10.68 1.16 -1.94
CA ASP A 105 9.49 0.74 -1.20
C ASP A 105 8.30 0.41 -2.11
N ILE A 106 7.82 1.37 -2.90
CA ILE A 106 6.64 1.16 -3.74
C ILE A 106 6.93 0.24 -4.94
N TYR A 107 8.15 0.32 -5.49
CA TYR A 107 8.55 -0.54 -6.59
C TYR A 107 8.61 -2.01 -6.15
N ALA A 108 9.25 -2.30 -5.01
CA ALA A 108 9.26 -3.62 -4.41
C ALA A 108 7.83 -4.10 -4.12
N ALA A 109 7.00 -3.27 -3.49
CA ALA A 109 5.60 -3.60 -3.23
C ALA A 109 4.85 -4.01 -4.51
N SER A 110 5.06 -3.29 -5.62
CA SER A 110 4.44 -3.63 -6.91
C SER A 110 4.90 -4.98 -7.46
N LYS A 111 6.16 -5.36 -7.23
CA LYS A 111 6.72 -6.64 -7.71
C LYS A 111 6.33 -7.81 -6.82
N PHE A 112 6.24 -7.61 -5.50
CA PHE A 112 5.62 -8.59 -4.60
C PHE A 112 4.15 -8.84 -4.97
N ALA A 113 3.41 -7.80 -5.33
CA ALA A 113 2.02 -7.95 -5.78
C ALA A 113 1.92 -8.76 -7.06
N VAL A 114 2.86 -8.57 -8.01
CA VAL A 114 2.97 -9.39 -9.22
C VAL A 114 3.24 -10.86 -8.88
N GLU A 115 4.22 -11.15 -8.01
CA GLU A 115 4.53 -12.53 -7.60
C GLU A 115 3.32 -13.20 -6.95
N GLY A 116 2.70 -12.56 -5.94
CA GLY A 116 1.54 -13.14 -5.25
C GLY A 116 0.35 -13.37 -6.18
N PHE A 117 0.13 -12.49 -7.16
CA PHE A 117 -0.89 -12.69 -8.18
C PHE A 117 -0.57 -13.86 -9.11
N CYS A 118 0.66 -13.96 -9.60
CA CYS A 118 1.08 -15.04 -10.48
C CYS A 118 1.07 -16.41 -9.77
N GLU A 119 1.56 -16.48 -8.53
CA GLU A 119 1.55 -17.70 -7.73
C GLU A 119 0.11 -18.20 -7.50
N SER A 120 -0.81 -17.28 -7.18
CA SER A 120 -2.24 -17.60 -7.07
C SER A 120 -2.84 -18.05 -8.40
N LEU A 121 -2.45 -17.41 -9.50
CA LEU A 121 -2.96 -17.70 -10.83
C LEU A 121 -2.52 -19.09 -11.33
N VAL A 122 -1.28 -19.49 -11.08
CA VAL A 122 -0.75 -20.81 -11.48
C VAL A 122 -1.61 -21.94 -10.94
N VAL A 123 -2.01 -21.88 -9.67
CA VAL A 123 -2.90 -22.88 -9.06
C VAL A 123 -4.20 -23.02 -9.85
N GLN A 124 -4.74 -21.90 -10.34
CA GLN A 124 -5.94 -21.90 -11.17
C GLN A 124 -5.67 -22.42 -12.60
N THR A 125 -4.57 -22.02 -13.24
CA THR A 125 -4.30 -22.28 -14.66
C THR A 125 -3.81 -23.69 -14.95
N LEU A 126 -3.21 -24.37 -13.96
CA LEU A 126 -2.79 -25.78 -14.06
C LEU A 126 -3.91 -26.69 -14.58
N HIS A 127 -5.15 -26.45 -14.15
CA HIS A 127 -6.33 -27.21 -14.56
C HIS A 127 -6.66 -27.07 -16.05
N PHE A 128 -6.11 -26.05 -16.72
CA PHE A 128 -6.40 -25.67 -18.10
C PHE A 128 -5.20 -25.82 -19.03
N ASN A 129 -4.06 -26.34 -18.56
CA ASN A 129 -2.83 -26.48 -19.35
C ASN A 129 -2.35 -25.14 -19.94
N ILE A 130 -2.28 -24.11 -19.08
CA ILE A 130 -1.82 -22.75 -19.38
C ILE A 130 -0.72 -22.37 -18.39
#